data_AF-A0A1G8AYS4-F1
#
_entry.id   AF-A0A1G8AYS4-F1
#
_cell.length_a   1.000
_cell.length_b   1.000
_cell.length_c   1.000
_cell.angle_alpha   90.00
_cell.angle_beta   90.00
_cell.angle_gamma   90.00
#
_symmetry.space_group_name_H-M   'P 1'
#
loop_
_entity.id
_entity.type
_entity.pdbx_description
1 polymer ?
#
loop_
_entity_poly.entity_id
_entity_poly.type
_entity_poly.pdbx_seq_one_letter_code
_entity_poly.pdbx_strand_id
1 'polypeptide(L)'
;MNEKTACSTISVIFLLLGLSGCTNTAAIPELGANIDEGTTVLLFSNDDNVYEEQPYYQALLHTNNACKPEGFDIEIISHTNKRAMNDWNIERIPSLLVVENQQDQAVYYDGKGDRDAIEAFLQQHVSCAYTKERENE
;
A
#
# COMPACT_ATOMS: atom_id res chain seq x y z
N MET A 1 56.75 -36.41 -40.87
CA MET A 1 55.56 -37.13 -40.36
C MET A 1 55.58 -36.98 -38.85
N ASN A 2 54.62 -36.42 -38.12
CA ASN A 2 53.25 -35.99 -38.41
C ASN A 2 52.82 -34.89 -37.40
N GLU A 3 51.88 -34.06 -37.86
CA GLU A 3 50.70 -33.54 -37.15
C GLU A 3 50.79 -32.64 -35.90
N LYS A 4 50.50 -31.36 -36.15
CA LYS A 4 49.49 -30.48 -35.54
C LYS A 4 48.82 -30.94 -34.23
N THR A 5 48.81 -30.05 -33.23
CA THR A 5 47.54 -29.65 -32.57
C THR A 5 47.66 -28.25 -31.99
N ALA A 6 46.74 -27.40 -32.42
CA ALA A 6 46.56 -26.02 -31.97
C ALA A 6 45.58 -25.96 -30.78
N CYS A 7 45.46 -24.75 -30.25
CA CYS A 7 44.26 -24.20 -29.61
C CYS A 7 44.04 -24.58 -28.13
N SER A 8 44.32 -23.62 -27.25
CA SER A 8 43.36 -23.34 -26.19
C SER A 8 43.35 -21.84 -25.94
N THR A 9 42.38 -21.21 -26.57
CA THR A 9 42.00 -19.80 -26.43
C THR A 9 41.62 -19.50 -24.99
N ILE A 10 42.32 -18.55 -24.38
CA ILE A 10 41.96 -17.90 -23.12
C ILE A 10 40.61 -17.20 -23.33
N SER A 11 39.53 -17.83 -22.87
CA SER A 11 38.18 -17.28 -22.90
C SER A 11 37.89 -16.66 -21.54
N VAL A 12 38.37 -15.43 -21.33
CA VAL A 12 37.91 -14.58 -20.22
C VAL A 12 36.64 -13.90 -20.70
N ILE A 13 35.52 -14.63 -20.63
CA ILE A 13 34.20 -14.05 -20.86
C ILE A 13 33.81 -13.40 -19.53
N PHE A 14 34.04 -12.09 -19.52
CA PHE A 14 33.67 -11.16 -18.47
C PHE A 14 32.22 -11.36 -18.05
N LEU A 15 32.07 -11.65 -16.75
CA LEU A 15 30.86 -11.42 -15.95
C LEU A 15 30.40 -9.96 -16.13
N LEU A 16 29.55 -9.72 -17.12
CA LEU A 16 28.66 -8.57 -17.16
C LEU A 16 27.24 -9.08 -16.93
N LEU A 17 27.02 -9.65 -15.75
CA LEU A 17 25.69 -9.68 -15.15
C LEU A 17 25.37 -8.24 -14.77
N GLY A 18 24.92 -7.47 -15.77
CA GLY A 18 24.27 -6.20 -15.50
C GLY A 18 23.09 -6.49 -14.58
N LEU A 19 23.19 -6.03 -13.34
CA LEU A 19 22.05 -5.93 -12.44
C LEU A 19 21.07 -4.98 -13.13
N SER A 20 20.11 -5.55 -13.87
CA SER A 20 18.88 -4.85 -14.22
C SER A 20 18.15 -4.60 -12.90
N GLY A 21 18.44 -3.47 -12.27
CA GLY A 21 17.63 -2.95 -11.18
C GLY A 21 16.24 -2.69 -11.74
N CYS A 22 15.27 -3.52 -11.36
CA CYS A 22 13.86 -3.20 -11.56
C CYS A 22 13.56 -1.96 -10.69
N THR A 23 13.59 -0.78 -11.29
CA THR A 23 12.87 0.35 -10.73
C THR A 23 11.39 0.11 -11.04
N ASN A 24 10.75 -0.72 -10.22
CA ASN A 24 9.29 -0.83 -10.21
C ASN A 24 8.74 0.43 -9.53
N THR A 25 8.78 1.56 -10.23
CA THR A 25 7.84 2.64 -9.96
C THR A 25 6.48 2.13 -10.42
N ALA A 26 5.80 1.39 -9.54
CA ALA A 26 4.40 1.04 -9.74
C ALA A 26 3.62 2.35 -9.67
N ALA A 27 3.16 2.82 -10.82
CA ALA A 27 2.25 3.96 -10.85
C ALA A 27 1.00 3.58 -10.04
N ILE A 28 0.57 4.48 -9.15
CA ILE A 28 -0.69 4.33 -8.42
C ILE A 28 -1.81 4.14 -9.47
N PRO A 29 -2.60 3.06 -9.40
CA PRO A 29 -3.77 2.88 -10.25
C PRO A 29 -4.71 4.07 -10.12
N GLU A 30 -5.26 4.56 -11.24
CA GLU A 30 -6.32 5.58 -11.24
C GLU A 30 -7.53 5.05 -10.47
N LEU A 31 -7.62 5.42 -9.19
CA LEU A 31 -8.84 5.30 -8.41
C LEU A 31 -9.81 6.38 -8.89
N GLY A 32 -11.08 6.01 -8.97
CA GLY A 32 -12.13 6.86 -9.53
C GLY A 32 -12.18 8.21 -8.80
N ALA A 33 -12.07 9.29 -9.57
CA ALA A 33 -12.36 10.69 -9.25
C ALA A 33 -12.58 11.00 -7.75
N ASN A 34 -11.59 11.66 -7.13
CA ASN A 34 -11.56 12.35 -5.82
C ASN A 34 -10.36 11.97 -4.93
N ILE A 35 -9.27 11.45 -5.51
CA ILE A 35 -7.97 11.55 -4.86
C ILE A 35 -7.50 13.01 -5.02
N ASP A 36 -8.05 13.91 -4.20
CA ASP A 36 -7.64 15.33 -4.14
C ASP A 36 -6.30 15.45 -3.40
N GLU A 37 -5.67 16.63 -3.34
CA GLU A 37 -4.35 16.84 -2.67
C GLU A 37 -4.35 16.41 -1.17
N GLY A 38 -4.18 15.13 -0.86
CA GLY A 38 -4.29 14.59 0.50
C GLY A 38 -3.87 13.11 0.66
N THR A 39 -4.16 12.56 1.83
CA THR A 39 -3.94 11.15 2.15
C THR A 39 -5.24 10.38 1.92
N THR A 40 -5.17 9.25 1.22
CA THR A 40 -6.32 8.34 1.02
C THR A 40 -6.03 6.99 1.67
N VAL A 41 -6.97 6.48 2.45
CA VAL A 41 -6.91 5.17 3.08
C VAL A 41 -7.84 4.23 2.34
N LEU A 42 -7.31 3.10 1.88
CA LEU A 42 -8.07 2.08 1.13
C LEU A 42 -8.20 0.82 1.96
N LEU A 43 -9.43 0.35 2.12
CA LEU A 43 -9.74 -0.96 2.71
C LEU A 43 -10.33 -1.88 1.63
N PHE A 44 -9.59 -2.90 1.24
CA PHE A 44 -10.10 -4.00 0.43
C PHE A 44 -10.83 -4.99 1.34
N SER A 45 -12.14 -5.10 1.15
CA SER A 45 -13.10 -5.72 2.07
C SER A 45 -13.85 -6.89 1.44
N ASN A 46 -14.22 -7.87 2.27
CA ASN A 46 -15.25 -8.84 2.01
C ASN A 46 -16.60 -8.39 2.57
N ASP A 47 -17.44 -7.84 1.69
CA ASP A 47 -18.79 -7.37 2.04
C ASP A 47 -19.70 -8.48 2.62
N ASP A 48 -19.39 -9.75 2.35
CA ASP A 48 -20.12 -10.91 2.88
C ASP A 48 -19.65 -11.32 4.30
N ASN A 49 -18.53 -10.76 4.80
CA ASN A 49 -17.95 -11.11 6.11
C ASN A 49 -17.46 -9.90 6.93
N VAL A 50 -18.35 -8.93 7.12
CA VAL A 50 -18.08 -7.71 7.90
C VAL A 50 -17.69 -8.00 9.37
N TYR A 51 -18.11 -9.14 9.92
CA TYR A 51 -17.85 -9.48 11.32
C TYR A 51 -16.36 -9.72 11.59
N GLU A 52 -15.66 -10.46 10.71
CA GLU A 52 -14.22 -10.68 10.85
C GLU A 52 -13.41 -9.40 10.62
N GLU A 53 -13.97 -8.45 9.87
CA GLU A 53 -13.34 -7.18 9.54
C GLU A 53 -13.68 -6.06 10.53
N GLN A 54 -14.48 -6.35 11.57
CA GLN A 54 -14.88 -5.38 12.59
C GLN A 54 -13.71 -4.53 13.14
N PRO A 55 -12.52 -5.09 13.45
CA PRO A 55 -11.39 -4.29 13.93
C PRO A 55 -10.95 -3.19 12.96
N TYR A 56 -10.98 -3.46 11.65
CA TYR A 56 -10.61 -2.49 10.61
C TYR A 56 -11.61 -1.34 10.55
N TYR A 57 -12.90 -1.65 10.51
CA TYR A 57 -13.96 -0.63 10.49
C TYR A 57 -13.94 0.24 11.75
N GLN A 58 -13.71 -0.36 12.93
CA GLN A 58 -13.62 0.40 14.17
C GLN A 58 -12.42 1.35 14.17
N ALA A 59 -11.26 0.89 13.74
CA ALA A 59 -10.05 1.71 13.65
C ALA A 59 -10.23 2.88 12.67
N LEU A 60 -10.80 2.62 11.49
CA LEU A 60 -11.09 3.64 10.49
C LEU A 60 -12.08 4.70 11.03
N LEU A 61 -13.16 4.26 11.67
CA LEU A 61 -14.16 5.16 12.24
C LEU A 61 -13.57 6.01 13.38
N HIS A 62 -12.81 5.39 14.28
CA HIS A 62 -12.17 6.08 15.40
C HIS A 62 -11.19 7.14 14.89
N THR A 63 -10.31 6.75 13.95
CA THR A 63 -9.32 7.65 13.36
C THR A 63 -9.98 8.80 12.60
N ASN A 64 -10.96 8.52 11.73
CA ASN A 64 -11.68 9.57 11.00
C ASN A 64 -12.35 10.59 11.95
N ASN A 65 -13.00 10.10 13.02
CA ASN A 65 -13.65 10.98 13.99
C ASN A 65 -12.64 11.86 14.76
N ALA A 66 -11.42 11.38 14.96
CA ALA A 66 -10.36 12.16 15.61
C ALA A 66 -9.76 13.26 14.72
N CYS A 67 -9.91 13.16 13.39
CA CYS A 67 -9.16 13.99 12.42
C CYS A 67 -10.03 15.00 11.65
N LYS A 68 -11.34 15.08 11.92
CA LYS A 68 -12.24 16.06 11.29
C LYS A 68 -11.98 17.49 11.80
N PRO A 69 -12.12 18.54 10.95
CA PRO A 69 -12.76 18.53 9.62
C PRO A 69 -11.83 18.40 8.38
N GLU A 70 -10.52 18.56 8.52
CA GLU A 70 -9.54 18.53 7.40
C GLU A 70 -8.85 17.15 7.28
N GLY A 71 -9.65 16.08 7.37
CA GLY A 71 -9.17 14.71 7.49
C GLY A 71 -8.63 14.09 6.19
N PHE A 72 -8.45 12.77 6.23
CA PHE A 72 -8.08 11.92 5.10
C PHE A 72 -9.34 11.26 4.50
N ASP A 73 -9.24 10.85 3.24
CA ASP A 73 -10.31 10.12 2.58
C ASP A 73 -10.25 8.63 2.90
N ILE A 74 -11.42 7.99 3.01
CA ILE A 74 -11.54 6.55 3.22
C ILE A 74 -12.34 5.96 2.07
N GLU A 75 -11.74 5.02 1.36
CA GLU A 75 -12.42 4.21 0.34
C GLU A 75 -12.47 2.75 0.76
N ILE A 76 -13.66 2.15 0.70
CA ILE A 76 -13.86 0.72 0.93
C ILE A 76 -14.11 0.07 -0.42
N ILE A 77 -13.21 -0.84 -0.80
CA ILE A 77 -13.20 -1.50 -2.10
C ILE A 77 -13.62 -2.97 -1.91
N SER A 78 -14.72 -3.36 -2.54
CA SER A 78 -15.20 -4.74 -2.50
C SER A 78 -14.21 -5.71 -3.15
N HIS A 79 -13.99 -6.87 -2.55
CA HIS A 79 -13.22 -7.99 -3.12
C HIS A 79 -13.77 -8.51 -4.47
N THR A 80 -15.01 -8.15 -4.80
CA THR A 80 -15.64 -8.46 -6.08
C THR A 80 -15.13 -7.55 -7.21
N ASN A 81 -14.54 -6.38 -6.90
CA ASN A 81 -13.90 -5.50 -7.86
C ASN A 81 -12.52 -6.03 -8.28
N LYS A 82 -12.53 -7.04 -9.17
CA LYS A 82 -11.31 -7.72 -9.63
C LYS A 82 -10.28 -6.81 -10.29
N ARG A 83 -10.74 -5.72 -10.92
CA ARG A 83 -9.83 -4.72 -11.49
C ARG A 83 -9.01 -4.07 -10.39
N ALA A 84 -9.66 -3.46 -9.40
CA ALA A 84 -8.96 -2.81 -8.29
C ALA A 84 -8.08 -3.80 -7.52
N MET A 85 -8.55 -5.03 -7.27
CA MET A 85 -7.74 -6.07 -6.62
C MET A 85 -6.44 -6.36 -7.40
N ASN A 86 -6.50 -6.44 -8.73
CA ASN A 86 -5.33 -6.70 -9.57
C ASN A 86 -4.41 -5.48 -9.67
N ASP A 87 -4.98 -4.29 -9.87
CA ASP A 87 -4.22 -3.06 -10.04
C ASP A 87 -3.39 -2.74 -8.77
N TRP A 88 -3.93 -3.08 -7.60
CA TRP A 88 -3.28 -2.92 -6.30
C TRP A 88 -2.59 -4.20 -5.78
N ASN A 89 -2.50 -5.24 -6.61
CA ASN A 89 -1.89 -6.53 -6.26
C ASN A 89 -2.35 -7.12 -4.90
N ILE A 90 -3.66 -7.07 -4.65
CA ILE A 90 -4.28 -7.53 -3.41
C ILE A 90 -4.57 -9.03 -3.50
N GLU A 91 -3.78 -9.82 -2.77
CA GLU A 91 -3.92 -11.29 -2.75
C GLU A 91 -4.75 -11.82 -1.57
N ARG A 92 -4.95 -10.99 -0.54
CA ARG A 92 -5.64 -11.37 0.71
C ARG A 92 -6.59 -10.26 1.15
N ILE A 93 -7.68 -10.67 1.81
CA ILE A 93 -8.67 -9.76 2.40
C ILE A 93 -8.89 -10.14 3.88
N PRO A 94 -9.21 -9.16 4.75
CA PRO A 94 -9.14 -7.72 4.48
C PRO A 94 -7.69 -7.26 4.22
N SER A 95 -7.53 -6.19 3.44
CA SER A 95 -6.23 -5.54 3.22
C SER A 95 -6.38 -4.03 3.32
N LEU A 96 -5.50 -3.39 4.09
CA LEU A 96 -5.51 -1.96 4.35
C LEU A 96 -4.23 -1.34 3.81
N LEU A 97 -4.34 -0.20 3.13
CA LEU A 97 -3.19 0.58 2.71
C LEU A 97 -3.49 2.08 2.79
N VAL A 98 -2.42 2.86 2.88
CA VAL A 98 -2.46 4.32 2.82
C VAL A 98 -1.72 4.78 1.58
N VAL A 99 -2.35 5.68 0.84
CA VAL A 99 -1.81 6.31 -0.38
C VAL A 99 -1.59 7.79 -0.07
N GLU A 100 -0.34 8.22 -0.18
CA GLU A 100 0.01 9.64 -0.08
C GLU A 100 0.29 10.19 -1.48
N ASN A 101 -0.55 11.13 -1.94
CA ASN A 101 -0.49 11.63 -3.33
C ASN A 101 0.82 12.32 -3.70
N GLN A 102 1.60 12.75 -2.70
CA GLN A 102 2.89 13.40 -2.93
C GLN A 102 4.05 12.40 -3.07
N GLN A 103 3.85 11.13 -2.70
CA GLN A 103 4.93 10.14 -2.64
C GLN A 103 4.86 9.07 -3.74
N ASP A 104 3.78 9.04 -4.55
CA ASP A 104 3.52 7.98 -5.54
C ASP A 104 3.67 6.56 -4.99
N GLN A 105 3.48 6.40 -3.67
CA GLN A 105 3.71 5.15 -2.95
C GLN A 105 2.52 4.85 -2.06
N ALA A 106 2.15 3.56 -2.07
CA ALA A 106 1.21 3.00 -1.12
C ALA A 106 1.94 2.21 -0.05
N VAL A 107 1.56 2.44 1.19
CA VAL A 107 2.06 1.71 2.35
C VAL A 107 1.00 0.69 2.75
N TYR A 108 1.37 -0.59 2.69
CA TYR A 108 0.48 -1.70 3.04
C TYR A 108 0.59 -2.01 4.53
N TYR A 109 -0.56 -2.25 5.15
CA TYR A 109 -0.61 -2.77 6.51
C TYR A 109 -0.40 -4.29 6.51
N ASP A 110 0.67 -4.75 7.15
CA ASP A 110 1.02 -6.18 7.30
C ASP A 110 0.97 -6.65 8.77
N GLY A 111 0.47 -5.80 9.67
CA GLY A 111 0.39 -6.04 11.10
C GLY A 111 -0.73 -6.99 11.53
N LYS A 112 -1.00 -7.02 12.84
CA LYS A 112 -2.05 -7.85 13.42
C LYS A 112 -3.43 -7.29 13.10
N GLY A 113 -4.41 -8.17 12.84
CA GLY A 113 -5.80 -7.77 12.60
C GLY A 113 -6.56 -7.26 13.83
N ASP A 114 -5.88 -6.72 14.86
CA ASP A 114 -6.52 -6.12 16.03
C ASP A 114 -6.61 -4.60 15.90
N ARG A 115 -7.65 -4.02 16.50
CA ARG A 115 -8.01 -2.61 16.32
C ARG A 115 -6.85 -1.69 16.68
N ASP A 116 -6.18 -1.93 17.80
CA ASP A 116 -5.17 -1.02 18.34
C ASP A 116 -3.93 -0.99 17.43
N ALA A 117 -3.53 -2.13 16.87
CA ALA A 117 -2.45 -2.19 15.90
C ALA A 117 -2.78 -1.48 14.57
N ILE A 118 -4.04 -1.56 14.13
CA ILE A 118 -4.52 -0.88 12.92
C ILE A 118 -4.57 0.64 13.15
N GLU A 119 -5.09 1.09 14.29
CA GLU A 119 -5.11 2.51 14.65
C GLU A 119 -3.70 3.10 14.76
N ALA A 120 -2.77 2.37 15.38
CA ALA A 120 -1.38 2.80 15.48
C ALA A 120 -0.72 2.96 14.10
N PHE A 121 -1.06 2.11 13.14
CA PHE A 121 -0.63 2.27 11.75
C PHE A 121 -1.25 3.50 11.11
N LEU A 122 -2.57 3.68 11.22
CA LEU A 122 -3.25 4.84 10.64
C LEU A 122 -2.67 6.16 11.18
N GLN A 123 -2.44 6.27 12.49
CA GLN A 123 -1.88 7.46 13.13
C GLN A 123 -0.46 7.82 12.65
N GLN A 124 0.30 6.87 12.09
CA GLN A 124 1.63 7.14 11.53
C GLN A 124 1.57 7.77 10.14
N HIS A 125 0.47 7.56 9.42
CA HIS A 125 0.34 7.90 8.01
C HIS A 125 -0.75 8.93 7.71
N VAL A 126 -1.70 9.13 8.63
CA VAL A 126 -2.72 10.16 8.51
C VAL A 126 -2.37 11.38 9.36
N SER A 127 -2.28 12.53 8.72
CA SER A 127 -2.11 13.81 9.42
C SER A 127 -3.47 14.31 9.89
N CYS A 128 -3.61 14.51 11.19
CA CYS A 128 -4.81 15.10 11.79
C CYS A 128 -4.45 16.51 12.20
N ALA A 129 -5.04 17.52 11.56
CA ALA A 129 -4.96 18.89 12.03
C ALA A 129 -5.68 18.97 13.39
N TYR A 130 -4.95 18.70 14.48
CA TYR A 130 -5.48 18.77 15.83
C TYR A 130 -6.01 20.18 16.11
N THR A 131 -7.33 20.37 16.09
CA THR A 131 -7.96 21.51 16.75
C THR A 131 -7.98 21.19 18.24
N LYS A 132 -6.95 21.68 18.96
CA LYS A 132 -6.91 21.73 20.44
C LYS A 132 -7.98 22.70 21.00
N GLU A 133 -9.27 22.46 20.76
CA GLU A 133 -10.33 23.38 21.24
C GLU A 133 -11.42 22.71 22.09
N ARG A 134 -11.24 21.47 22.54
CA ARG A 134 -12.23 20.81 23.42
C ARG A 134 -11.67 20.32 24.76
N GLU A 135 -10.82 21.14 25.39
CA GLU A 135 -10.44 20.98 26.82
C GLU A 135 -11.10 22.02 27.74
N ASN A 136 -12.02 22.86 27.27
CA ASN A 136 -12.78 23.78 28.14
C ASN A 136 -14.25 23.89 27.71
N GLU A 137 -15.07 22.89 28.02
CA GLU A 137 -16.52 23.10 28.22
C GLU A 137 -17.06 22.19 29.32
#